data_AF-A0A2I0IB05-F1
#
_entry.id   AF-A0A2I0IB05-F1
#
_cell.length_a   1.000
_cell.length_b   1.000
_cell.length_c   1.000
_cell.angle_alpha   90.00
_cell.angle_beta   90.00
_cell.angle_gamma   90.00
#
_symmetry.space_group_name_H-M   'P 1'
#
loop_
_entity.id
_entity.type
_entity.pdbx_description
1 polymer ?
#
loop_
_entity_poly.entity_id
_entity_poly.type
_entity_poly.pdbx_seq_one_letter_code
_entity_poly.pdbx_strand_id
1 'polypeptide(L)'
;MVLVPNKETEKPTYMGGETKLLTLARFEEELDESQLVYVLIGKEVTAKVTIPTAATLVVVEFIEVFPDELLDGLPPLHDIQHRIDLGPGAVLPNRPHYRMNHDENEELRRQVEKLLAKRHVCESLSPCIILALLTPKKDGS
;
A
#
# COMPACT_ATOMS: atom_id res chain seq x y z
N MET A 1 -0.34 5.10 36.36
CA MET A 1 0.95 4.50 36.77
C MET A 1 1.66 4.09 35.48
N VAL A 2 2.75 4.78 35.16
CA VAL A 2 3.52 4.60 33.91
C VAL A 2 4.41 3.37 34.09
N LEU A 3 4.29 2.39 33.18
CA LEU A 3 5.20 1.26 33.12
C LEU A 3 6.27 1.56 32.07
N VAL A 4 7.46 1.91 32.54
CA VAL A 4 8.69 1.92 31.76
C VAL A 4 9.21 0.48 31.68
N PRO A 5 9.60 -0.03 30.50
CA PRO A 5 10.27 -1.32 30.41
C PRO A 5 11.70 -1.23 30.97
N ASN A 6 11.91 -1.90 32.10
CA ASN A 6 13.21 -2.15 32.70
C ASN A 6 13.93 -3.25 31.89
N LYS A 7 15.23 -3.08 31.67
CA LYS A 7 16.09 -4.07 31.02
C LYS A 7 16.38 -5.18 32.02
N GLU A 8 16.10 -6.42 31.64
CA GLU A 8 16.99 -7.54 31.94
C GLU A 8 16.79 -8.65 30.91
N THR A 9 17.90 -9.26 30.55
CA THR A 9 18.17 -9.99 29.31
C THR A 9 17.90 -11.48 29.44
N GLU A 10 16.99 -12.01 28.63
CA GLU A 10 17.14 -13.33 28.01
C GLU A 10 16.86 -13.18 26.51
N LYS A 11 17.90 -13.37 25.70
CA LYS A 11 17.79 -13.37 24.24
C LYS A 11 17.37 -14.77 23.80
N PRO A 12 16.27 -14.96 23.06
CA PRO A 12 16.11 -16.17 22.27
C PRO A 12 17.22 -16.19 21.21
N THR A 13 18.02 -17.25 21.23
CA THR A 13 19.10 -17.50 20.27
C THR A 13 18.53 -17.58 18.86
N TYR A 14 18.65 -16.49 18.12
CA TYR A 14 18.39 -16.45 16.68
C TYR A 14 19.45 -17.29 15.97
N MET A 15 19.06 -18.45 15.44
CA MET A 15 19.85 -19.16 14.45
C MET A 15 19.73 -18.42 13.13
N GLY A 16 20.71 -17.56 12.85
CA GLY A 16 20.84 -16.88 11.57
C GLY A 16 21.10 -17.89 10.46
N GLY A 17 20.07 -18.20 9.68
CA GLY A 17 20.24 -18.81 8.37
C GLY A 17 20.40 -17.70 7.33
N GLU A 18 21.61 -17.51 6.83
CA GLU A 18 21.83 -16.75 5.60
C GLU A 18 21.02 -17.39 4.48
N THR A 19 20.23 -16.59 3.74
CA THR A 19 19.57 -17.08 2.52
C THR A 19 20.65 -17.36 1.47
N LYS A 20 21.09 -18.61 1.35
CA LYS A 20 22.01 -19.03 0.30
C LYS A 20 21.29 -19.03 -1.04
N LEU A 21 21.56 -18.02 -1.86
CA LEU A 21 21.22 -18.02 -3.28
C LEU A 21 22.38 -18.69 -4.04
N LEU A 22 22.09 -19.77 -4.74
CA LEU A 22 23.08 -20.51 -5.53
C LEU A 22 23.06 -20.05 -6.99
N THR A 23 24.23 -20.10 -7.64
CA THR A 23 24.31 -20.02 -9.10
C THR A 23 23.84 -21.34 -9.71
N LEU A 24 23.35 -21.29 -10.97
CA LEU A 24 22.85 -22.48 -11.67
C LEU A 24 23.86 -23.64 -11.66
N ALA A 25 25.13 -23.37 -11.97
CA ALA A 25 26.18 -24.39 -11.99
C ALA A 25 26.40 -25.06 -10.62
N ARG A 26 26.39 -24.29 -9.53
CA ARG A 26 26.52 -24.86 -8.18
C ARG A 26 25.29 -25.63 -7.75
N PHE A 27 24.12 -25.16 -8.17
CA PHE A 27 22.88 -25.88 -7.95
C PHE A 27 22.90 -27.22 -8.69
N GLU A 28 23.34 -27.27 -9.94
CA GLU A 28 23.48 -28.52 -10.72
C GLU A 28 24.49 -29.49 -10.07
N GLU A 29 25.62 -29.00 -9.58
CA GLU A 29 26.57 -29.82 -8.81
C GLU A 29 25.94 -30.38 -7.53
N GLU A 30 25.25 -29.55 -6.74
CA GLU A 30 24.56 -29.99 -5.52
C GLU A 30 23.38 -30.94 -5.81
N LEU A 31 22.72 -30.80 -6.97
CA LEU A 31 21.66 -31.69 -7.44
C LEU A 31 22.19 -33.09 -7.77
N ASP A 32 23.33 -33.18 -8.46
CA ASP A 32 23.95 -34.46 -8.81
C ASP A 32 24.44 -35.21 -7.56
N GLU A 33 24.86 -34.48 -6.52
CA GLU A 33 25.19 -35.05 -5.21
C GLU A 33 23.95 -35.39 -4.36
N SER A 34 22.90 -34.58 -4.46
CA SER A 34 21.67 -34.73 -3.67
C SER A 34 20.64 -35.59 -4.42
N GLN A 35 20.54 -36.87 -4.05
CA GLN A 35 19.59 -37.82 -4.66
C GLN A 35 18.10 -37.41 -4.61
N LEU A 36 17.74 -36.38 -3.82
CA LEU A 36 16.37 -35.88 -3.68
C LEU A 36 16.35 -34.36 -3.52
N VAL A 37 15.39 -33.73 -4.21
CA VAL A 37 15.26 -32.29 -4.31
C VAL A 37 13.82 -31.91 -4.05
N TYR A 38 13.60 -30.94 -3.16
CA TYR A 38 12.29 -30.38 -2.89
C TYR A 38 12.18 -29.00 -3.54
N VAL A 39 11.19 -28.81 -4.40
CA VAL A 39 10.90 -27.52 -5.02
C VAL A 39 9.69 -26.90 -4.34
N LEU A 40 9.84 -25.72 -3.75
CA LEU A 40 8.72 -24.93 -3.26
C LEU A 40 8.21 -24.03 -4.39
N ILE A 41 7.09 -24.41 -4.99
CA ILE A 41 6.42 -23.60 -6.01
C ILE A 41 5.41 -22.69 -5.32
N GLY A 42 5.72 -21.40 -5.25
CA GLY A 42 4.76 -20.38 -4.84
C GLY A 42 3.69 -20.19 -5.93
N LYS A 43 2.53 -20.83 -5.78
CA LYS A 43 1.36 -20.52 -6.59
C LYS A 43 0.66 -19.31 -5.97
N GLU A 44 0.57 -18.21 -6.71
CA GLU A 44 -0.31 -17.10 -6.33
C GLU A 44 -1.74 -17.63 -6.33
N VAL A 45 -2.30 -17.82 -5.13
CA VAL A 45 -3.71 -18.14 -4.99
C VAL A 45 -4.43 -16.80 -5.09
N THR A 46 -4.86 -16.45 -6.30
CA THR A 46 -5.96 -15.49 -6.50
C THR A 46 -7.21 -16.15 -5.94
N ALA A 47 -7.31 -16.25 -4.61
CA ALA A 47 -8.48 -16.81 -3.97
C ALA A 47 -9.64 -15.90 -4.36
N LYS A 48 -10.53 -16.39 -5.22
CA LYS A 48 -11.89 -15.83 -5.26
C LYS A 48 -12.40 -15.92 -3.83
N VAL A 49 -12.60 -14.78 -3.21
CA VAL A 49 -13.12 -14.70 -1.84
C VAL A 49 -14.50 -15.32 -1.87
N THR A 50 -14.61 -16.57 -1.44
CA THR A 50 -15.90 -17.25 -1.35
C THR A 50 -16.58 -16.72 -0.10
N ILE A 51 -17.59 -15.87 -0.29
CA ILE A 51 -18.40 -15.35 0.82
C ILE A 51 -19.04 -16.56 1.52
N PRO A 52 -18.83 -16.76 2.84
CA PRO A 52 -19.46 -17.85 3.56
C PRO A 52 -20.99 -17.77 3.44
N THR A 53 -21.67 -18.91 3.27
CA THR A 53 -23.13 -18.97 3.08
C THR A 53 -23.91 -18.21 4.16
N ALA A 54 -23.41 -18.22 5.40
CA ALA A 54 -24.02 -17.48 6.51
C ALA A 54 -23.96 -15.95 6.35
N ALA A 55 -22.97 -15.42 5.63
CA ALA A 55 -22.78 -14.00 5.39
C ALA A 55 -23.41 -13.51 4.07
N THR A 56 -23.81 -14.42 3.18
CA THR A 56 -24.36 -14.05 1.87
C THR A 56 -25.60 -13.16 1.98
N LEU A 57 -26.50 -13.45 2.93
CA LEU A 57 -27.70 -12.62 3.15
C LEU A 57 -27.35 -11.19 3.56
N VAL A 58 -26.38 -11.02 4.46
CA VAL A 58 -25.92 -9.70 4.93
C VAL A 58 -25.22 -8.93 3.81
N VAL A 59 -24.37 -9.60 3.03
CA VAL A 59 -23.67 -8.94 1.90
C VAL A 59 -24.67 -8.49 0.83
N VAL A 60 -25.70 -9.28 0.55
CA VAL A 60 -26.76 -8.89 -0.39
C VAL A 60 -27.58 -7.72 0.16
N GLU A 61 -27.92 -7.74 1.44
CA GLU A 61 -28.66 -6.66 2.09
C GLU A 61 -27.90 -5.33 2.07
N PHE A 62 -26.59 -5.36 2.25
CA PHE A 62 -25.73 -4.17 2.31
C PHE A 62 -24.84 -4.02 1.07
N ILE A 63 -25.26 -4.50 -0.10
CA ILE A 63 -24.41 -4.52 -1.30
C ILE A 63 -23.88 -3.12 -1.67
N GLU A 64 -24.64 -2.07 -1.36
CA GLU A 64 -24.27 -0.67 -1.60
C GLU A 64 -23.09 -0.16 -0.74
N VAL A 65 -22.81 -0.79 0.41
CA VAL A 65 -21.66 -0.42 1.26
C VAL A 65 -20.37 -1.16 0.88
N PHE A 66 -20.46 -2.14 -0.03
CA PHE A 66 -19.34 -2.93 -0.53
C PHE A 66 -19.12 -2.78 -2.04
N PRO A 67 -18.98 -1.55 -2.58
CA PRO A 67 -18.72 -1.38 -4.01
C PRO A 67 -17.29 -1.81 -4.36
N ASP A 68 -17.09 -2.37 -5.56
CA ASP A 68 -15.77 -2.76 -6.06
C ASP A 68 -14.83 -1.54 -6.24
N GLU A 69 -15.42 -0.37 -6.54
CA GLU A 69 -14.73 0.92 -6.61
C GLU A 69 -15.41 1.96 -5.73
N LEU A 70 -14.63 2.93 -5.22
CA LEU A 70 -15.17 4.08 -4.51
C LEU A 70 -16.15 4.87 -5.39
N LEU A 71 -17.28 5.25 -4.80
CA LEU A 71 -18.28 6.10 -5.43
C LEU A 71 -17.67 7.45 -5.84
N ASP A 72 -18.19 8.00 -6.93
CA ASP A 72 -17.86 9.34 -7.39
C ASP A 72 -18.46 10.38 -6.42
N GLY A 73 -17.68 11.40 -6.09
CA GLY A 73 -18.06 12.44 -5.14
C GLY A 73 -17.40 12.26 -3.78
N LEU A 74 -17.51 13.33 -3.00
CA LEU A 74 -17.22 13.27 -1.57
C LEU A 74 -18.40 12.62 -0.85
N PRO A 75 -18.14 11.86 0.22
CA PRO A 75 -19.22 11.40 1.07
C PRO A 75 -20.01 12.59 1.62
N PRO A 76 -21.29 12.39 2.00
CA PRO A 76 -22.07 13.41 2.66
C PRO A 76 -21.32 14.03 3.85
N LEU A 77 -21.58 15.30 4.14
CA LEU A 77 -21.02 15.91 5.35
C LEU A 77 -21.48 15.13 6.58
N HIS A 78 -20.53 14.75 7.42
CA HIS A 78 -20.78 14.15 8.72
C HIS A 78 -20.72 15.23 9.81
N ASP A 79 -21.35 14.95 10.96
CA ASP A 79 -21.30 15.80 12.15
C ASP A 79 -19.87 16.05 12.65
N ILE A 80 -18.96 15.11 12.37
CA ILE A 80 -17.54 15.20 12.68
C ILE A 80 -16.78 15.29 11.36
N GLN A 81 -16.14 16.44 11.13
CA GLN A 81 -15.25 16.64 9.98
C GLN A 81 -13.79 16.47 10.39
N HIS A 82 -13.00 15.93 9.48
CA HIS A 82 -11.55 15.91 9.64
C HIS A 82 -11.01 17.35 9.61
N ARG A 83 -10.43 17.79 10.73
CA ARG A 83 -9.81 19.11 10.87
C ARG A 83 -8.32 18.94 11.12
N ILE A 84 -7.50 19.67 10.36
CA ILE A 84 -6.05 19.71 10.55
C ILE A 84 -5.74 20.97 11.36
N ASP A 85 -5.44 20.80 12.64
CA ASP A 85 -4.97 21.89 13.48
C ASP A 85 -3.46 22.11 13.29
N LEU A 86 -3.08 23.37 13.08
CA LEU A 86 -1.69 23.76 12.99
C LEU A 86 -1.16 24.11 14.37
N GLY A 87 0.04 23.61 14.70
CA GLY A 87 0.74 24.02 15.92
C GLY A 87 1.08 25.52 15.89
N PRO A 88 1.22 26.17 17.07
CA PRO A 88 1.61 27.58 17.12
C PRO A 88 2.91 27.85 16.36
N GLY A 89 2.90 28.86 15.48
CA GLY A 89 4.06 29.22 14.66
C GLY A 89 4.35 28.29 13.48
N ALA A 90 3.50 27.31 13.20
CA ALA A 90 3.66 26.45 12.03
C ALA A 90 3.49 27.25 10.72
N VAL A 91 4.39 26.99 9.77
CA VAL A 91 4.36 27.59 8.43
C VAL A 91 3.93 26.54 7.43
N LEU A 92 3.03 26.90 6.52
CA LEU A 92 2.59 26.00 5.46
C LEU A 92 3.74 25.70 4.49
N PRO A 93 3.95 24.44 4.10
CA PRO A 93 4.96 24.11 3.11
C PRO A 93 4.58 24.72 1.76
N ASN A 94 5.55 25.36 1.11
CA ASN A 94 5.43 25.81 -0.27
C ASN A 94 6.79 25.62 -0.95
N ARG A 95 7.04 24.39 -1.41
CA ARG A 95 8.28 24.01 -2.09
C ARG A 95 8.00 23.79 -3.58
N PRO A 96 8.99 24.03 -4.45
CA PRO A 96 8.83 23.72 -5.86
C PRO A 96 8.57 22.22 -6.07
N HIS A 97 7.85 21.91 -7.13
CA HIS A 97 7.58 20.54 -7.55
C HIS A 97 8.88 19.80 -7.89
N TYR A 98 8.88 18.48 -7.72
CA TYR A 98 10.01 17.65 -8.11
C TYR A 98 10.12 17.61 -9.64
N ARG A 99 11.35 17.45 -10.11
CA ARG A 99 11.61 17.29 -11.54
C ARG A 99 11.24 15.88 -11.97
N MET A 100 10.16 15.77 -12.72
CA MET A 100 9.69 14.52 -13.33
C MET A 100 10.10 14.46 -14.80
N ASN A 101 10.30 13.26 -15.31
CA ASN A 101 10.48 13.04 -16.75
C ASN A 101 9.13 13.17 -17.50
N HIS A 102 9.13 12.98 -18.82
CA HIS A 102 7.92 13.12 -19.62
C HIS A 102 6.85 12.10 -19.22
N ASP A 103 7.21 10.82 -19.18
CA ASP A 103 6.30 9.71 -18.88
C ASP A 103 5.68 9.83 -17.47
N GLU A 104 6.49 10.19 -16.47
CA GLU A 104 6.04 10.46 -15.10
C GLU A 104 5.05 11.62 -15.02
N ASN A 105 5.28 12.69 -15.79
CA ASN A 105 4.38 13.84 -15.79
C ASN A 105 3.04 13.50 -16.48
N GLU A 106 3.08 12.71 -17.55
CA GLU A 106 1.87 12.20 -18.20
C GLU A 106 1.07 11.28 -17.27
N GLU A 107 1.75 10.39 -16.56
CA GLU A 107 1.13 9.49 -15.57
C GLU A 107 0.48 10.27 -14.42
N LEU A 108 1.21 11.23 -13.84
CA LEU A 108 0.67 12.07 -12.78
C LEU A 108 -0.58 12.83 -13.26
N ARG A 109 -0.52 13.43 -14.45
CA ARG A 109 -1.66 14.13 -15.04
C ARG A 109 -2.86 13.20 -15.23
N ARG A 110 -2.66 11.99 -15.75
CA ARG A 110 -3.71 10.99 -15.93
C ARG A 110 -4.39 10.65 -14.60
N GLN A 111 -3.61 10.44 -13.53
CA GLN A 111 -4.17 10.16 -12.21
C GLN A 111 -4.94 11.34 -11.63
N VAL A 112 -4.42 12.56 -11.77
CA VAL A 112 -5.10 13.78 -11.31
C VAL A 112 -6.41 14.00 -12.06
N GLU A 113 -6.43 13.84 -13.39
CA GLU A 113 -7.64 13.93 -14.21
C GLU A 113 -8.69 12.88 -13.79
N LYS A 114 -8.25 11.65 -13.50
CA LYS A 114 -9.13 10.60 -12.96
C LYS A 114 -9.74 11.02 -11.61
N LEU A 115 -8.95 11.58 -10.70
CA LEU A 115 -9.43 12.04 -9.39
C LEU A 115 -10.39 13.24 -9.49
N LEU A 116 -10.14 14.16 -10.43
CA LEU A 116 -11.03 15.28 -10.72
C LEU A 116 -12.37 14.79 -11.30
N ALA A 117 -12.34 13.84 -12.24
CA ALA A 117 -13.54 13.23 -12.80
C ALA A 117 -14.39 12.55 -11.71
N LYS A 118 -13.74 11.84 -10.78
CA LYS A 118 -14.38 11.24 -9.60
C LYS A 118 -14.78 12.25 -8.52
N ARG A 119 -14.46 13.55 -8.68
CA ARG A 119 -14.71 14.61 -7.68
C ARG A 119 -14.08 14.32 -6.30
N HIS A 120 -13.02 13.54 -6.26
CA HIS A 120 -12.26 13.25 -5.03
C HIS A 120 -11.28 14.40 -4.69
N VAL A 121 -10.88 15.17 -5.70
CA VAL A 121 -10.09 16.39 -5.56
C VAL A 121 -10.75 17.52 -6.35
N CYS A 122 -10.37 18.76 -6.05
CA CYS A 122 -10.79 19.94 -6.80
C CYS A 122 -9.64 20.92 -6.94
N GLU A 123 -9.72 21.79 -7.95
CA GLU A 123 -8.79 22.91 -8.08
C GLU A 123 -8.90 23.82 -6.86
N SER A 124 -7.76 24.27 -6.34
CA SER A 124 -7.70 25.14 -5.18
C SER A 124 -6.65 26.23 -5.37
N LEU A 125 -6.88 27.39 -4.75
CA LEU A 125 -5.92 28.49 -4.67
C LEU A 125 -5.19 28.46 -3.32
N SER A 126 -4.81 27.27 -2.86
CA SER A 126 -4.15 27.09 -1.57
C SER A 126 -2.74 27.69 -1.58
N PRO A 127 -2.33 28.42 -0.52
CA PRO A 127 -0.94 28.86 -0.35
C PRO A 127 0.02 27.71 0.03
N CYS A 128 -0.52 26.52 0.30
CA CYS A 128 0.23 25.32 0.64
C CYS A 128 0.44 24.46 -0.60
N ILE A 129 1.70 24.10 -0.88
CA ILE A 129 2.10 23.20 -1.97
C ILE A 129 2.91 22.05 -1.39
N ILE A 130 2.45 20.83 -1.68
CA ILE A 130 3.08 19.58 -1.27
C ILE A 130 3.55 18.84 -2.52
N LEU A 131 4.69 18.17 -2.39
CA LEU A 131 5.25 17.36 -3.46
C LEU A 131 4.46 16.06 -3.67
N ALA A 132 4.12 15.75 -4.92
CA ALA A 132 3.65 14.43 -5.34
C ALA A 132 4.82 13.57 -5.86
N LEU A 133 4.82 12.29 -5.51
CA LEU A 133 5.78 11.30 -5.98
C LEU A 133 5.02 10.08 -6.49
N LEU A 134 5.36 9.61 -7.68
CA LEU A 134 4.80 8.38 -8.24
C LEU A 134 5.55 7.17 -7.69
N THR A 135 4.80 6.13 -7.34
CA THR A 135 5.35 4.86 -6.86
C THR A 135 4.82 3.74 -7.75
N PRO A 136 5.68 2.98 -8.45
CA PRO A 136 5.24 1.83 -9.24
C PRO A 136 4.53 0.81 -8.37
N LYS A 137 3.33 0.36 -8.77
CA LYS A 137 2.64 -0.73 -8.09
C LYS A 137 3.06 -2.10 -8.67
N LYS A 138 2.86 -3.16 -7.89
CA LYS A 138 3.23 -4.55 -8.26
C LYS A 138 2.53 -5.00 -9.55
N ASP A 139 1.32 -4.54 -9.75
CA ASP A 139 0.44 -4.82 -10.89
C ASP A 139 0.81 -4.04 -12.16
N GLY A 140 1.87 -3.21 -12.12
CA GLY A 140 2.28 -2.37 -13.26
C GLY A 140 1.43 -1.10 -13.41
N SER A 141 0.60 -0.80 -12.41
CA SER A 141 -0.21 0.42 -12.28
C SER A 141 0.50 1.53 -11.53
#